data_AF-A0A9P0Q4R8-F1
#
_entry.id   AF-A0A9P0Q4R8-F1
#
_cell.length_a   1.000
_cell.length_b   1.000
_cell.length_c   1.000
_cell.angle_alpha   90.00
_cell.angle_beta   90.00
_cell.angle_gamma   90.00
#
_symmetry.space_group_name_H-M   'P 1'
#
loop_
_entity.id
_entity.type
_entity.pdbx_description
1 polymer ?
#
loop_
_entity_poly.entity_id
_entity_poly.type
_entity_poly.pdbx_seq_one_letter_code
_entity_poly.pdbx_strand_id
1 'polypeptide(L)'
;MENLWKTRKAPAPLSWNEATFHAGDAMNDDENDIKAFEMKVWPISKCAKVFSETVSVLKKELQGKNFLVWDKDDKSGMDFVTACANIRASIFSIPNKSRFEIKSIAGNIIPAIATANAMIAGLVVLYAFRVLAGEYDRCPSIYLRAKSIHSKFILAADKQITKANPVCYVCSPKPFVNIFVNTEQMSVKELENEVLKKHLNMVAPDAVLDGKGIVVISSEEGETEANDNKKLKEIGIVDGSILKCDDFLQNYELTVHVNHYEAKEKEDPLFKVVANPEDLKAKEMTNGNGTATEEKKQEQESNEDDVMIVDRHQDGDIEDDPQEGSSSKKRKINPKDEDDDLCIIDD
;
A
#
# COMPACT_ATOMS: atom_id res chain seq x y z
N MET A 1 -14.13 -33.53 -14.87
CA MET A 1 -13.78 -32.20 -15.46
C MET A 1 -12.31 -32.20 -15.90
N GLU A 2 -11.86 -33.22 -16.65
CA GLU A 2 -10.43 -33.39 -16.92
C GLU A 2 -9.78 -32.29 -17.78
N ASN A 3 -10.57 -31.58 -18.61
CA ASN A 3 -10.04 -30.52 -19.47
C ASN A 3 -9.30 -29.40 -18.70
N LEU A 4 -9.61 -29.17 -17.42
CA LEU A 4 -8.95 -28.16 -16.58
C LEU A 4 -7.49 -28.50 -16.24
N TRP A 5 -7.12 -29.79 -16.27
CA TRP A 5 -5.82 -30.29 -15.79
C TRP A 5 -4.89 -30.72 -16.94
N LYS A 6 -5.23 -30.37 -18.19
CA LYS A 6 -4.42 -30.68 -19.38
C LYS A 6 -3.12 -29.88 -19.48
N THR A 7 -3.07 -28.70 -18.84
CA THR A 7 -1.93 -27.77 -18.89
C THR A 7 -1.45 -27.33 -17.51
N ARG A 8 -2.04 -27.88 -16.43
CA ARG A 8 -1.77 -27.51 -15.04
C ARG A 8 -1.85 -28.77 -14.17
N LYS A 9 -0.99 -28.86 -13.15
CA LYS A 9 -1.00 -29.96 -12.17
C LYS A 9 -2.41 -30.13 -11.58
N ALA A 10 -2.92 -31.36 -11.60
CA ALA A 10 -4.20 -31.67 -10.97
C ALA A 10 -4.10 -31.53 -9.43
N PRO A 11 -5.18 -31.13 -8.73
CA PRO A 11 -5.19 -31.08 -7.28
C PRO A 11 -5.03 -32.47 -6.66
N ALA A 12 -4.28 -32.54 -5.57
CA ALA A 12 -4.17 -33.74 -4.73
C ALA A 12 -5.21 -33.66 -3.60
N PRO A 13 -6.24 -34.54 -3.57
CA PRO A 13 -7.17 -34.58 -2.45
C PRO A 13 -6.45 -34.95 -1.14
N LEU A 14 -6.91 -34.40 -0.03
CA LEU A 14 -6.41 -34.68 1.31
C LEU A 14 -7.54 -35.25 2.16
N SER A 15 -7.38 -36.43 2.74
CA SER A 15 -8.34 -36.97 3.70
C SER A 15 -8.17 -36.33 5.08
N TRP A 16 -9.22 -36.39 5.91
CA TRP A 16 -9.16 -35.82 7.26
C TRP A 16 -8.04 -36.43 8.11
N ASN A 17 -7.81 -37.74 8.01
CA ASN A 17 -6.80 -38.43 8.79
C ASN A 17 -5.37 -38.03 8.35
N GLU A 18 -5.13 -37.90 7.04
CA GLU A 18 -3.85 -37.39 6.51
C GLU A 18 -3.62 -35.93 6.90
N ALA A 19 -4.68 -35.13 6.99
CA ALA A 19 -4.59 -33.75 7.46
C ALA A 19 -4.21 -33.67 8.95
N THR A 20 -4.84 -34.49 9.82
CA THR A 20 -4.58 -34.45 11.28
C THR A 20 -3.28 -35.13 11.70
N PHE A 21 -2.78 -36.10 10.93
CA PHE A 21 -1.57 -36.88 11.25
C PHE A 21 -0.41 -36.62 10.26
N HIS A 22 -0.35 -35.42 9.68
CA HIS A 22 0.60 -35.11 8.61
C HIS A 22 2.07 -35.31 9.05
N ALA A 23 2.79 -36.23 8.39
CA ALA A 23 4.13 -36.63 8.77
C ALA A 23 5.17 -35.52 8.48
N GLY A 24 5.55 -34.81 9.54
CA GLY A 24 6.47 -33.66 9.50
C GLY A 24 6.30 -32.73 10.71
N ASP A 25 5.14 -32.79 11.36
CA ASP A 25 4.74 -31.84 12.40
C ASP A 25 5.33 -32.21 13.78
N ALA A 26 6.61 -31.89 13.97
CA ALA A 26 7.20 -31.78 15.30
C ALA A 26 6.55 -30.59 16.03
N MET A 27 5.57 -30.85 16.91
CA MET A 27 4.84 -29.83 17.68
C MET A 27 5.68 -29.21 18.80
N ASN A 28 6.72 -28.46 18.41
CA ASN A 28 7.49 -27.54 19.25
C ASN A 28 7.02 -26.09 19.00
N ASP A 29 5.71 -25.86 19.13
CA ASP A 29 5.13 -24.51 19.14
C ASP A 29 4.66 -24.23 20.59
N ASP A 30 5.32 -23.29 21.26
CA ASP A 30 4.73 -22.65 22.44
C ASP A 30 3.44 -21.94 22.01
N GLU A 31 2.27 -22.50 22.34
CA GLU A 31 0.96 -21.92 21.99
C GLU A 31 0.74 -20.51 22.58
N ASN A 32 1.65 -20.02 23.43
CA ASN A 32 1.66 -18.68 24.01
C ASN A 32 2.40 -17.60 23.18
N ASP A 33 3.23 -17.96 22.18
CA ASP A 33 3.89 -16.95 21.34
C ASP A 33 2.95 -16.44 20.23
N ILE A 34 2.29 -15.32 20.52
CA ILE A 34 1.40 -14.59 19.60
C ILE A 34 2.14 -14.21 18.30
N LYS A 35 3.43 -13.86 18.37
CA LYS A 35 4.20 -13.48 17.17
C LYS A 35 4.48 -14.70 16.29
N ALA A 36 4.82 -15.84 16.89
CA ALA A 36 4.90 -17.12 16.16
C ALA A 36 3.55 -17.50 15.53
N PHE A 37 2.44 -17.34 16.26
CA PHE A 37 1.10 -17.65 15.77
C PHE A 37 0.71 -16.82 14.53
N GLU A 38 1.00 -15.51 14.52
CA GLU A 38 0.68 -14.62 13.40
C GLU A 38 1.64 -14.76 12.22
N MET A 39 2.96 -14.84 12.47
CA MET A 39 4.00 -14.69 11.44
C MET A 39 4.58 -16.00 10.90
N LYS A 40 4.47 -17.14 11.61
CA LYS A 40 4.88 -18.43 11.04
C LYS A 40 3.81 -18.97 10.08
N VAL A 41 4.24 -19.66 9.03
CA VAL A 41 3.35 -20.49 8.21
C VAL A 41 2.89 -21.69 9.04
N TRP A 42 1.58 -21.95 9.08
CA TRP A 42 1.04 -23.07 9.86
C TRP A 42 1.20 -24.41 9.12
N PRO A 43 1.55 -25.49 9.84
CA PRO A 43 1.50 -26.84 9.29
C PRO A 43 0.05 -27.34 9.11
N ILE A 44 -0.12 -28.37 8.30
CA ILE A 44 -1.45 -28.86 7.88
C ILE A 44 -2.25 -29.43 9.06
N SER A 45 -1.63 -30.10 10.04
CA SER A 45 -2.35 -30.55 11.24
C SER A 45 -2.88 -29.40 12.09
N LYS A 46 -2.11 -28.31 12.23
CA LYS A 46 -2.52 -27.09 12.92
C LYS A 46 -3.70 -26.43 12.18
N CYS A 47 -3.65 -26.34 10.84
CA CYS A 47 -4.79 -25.89 10.06
C CYS A 47 -6.03 -26.80 10.24
N ALA A 48 -5.88 -28.13 10.27
CA ALA A 48 -7.01 -29.06 10.47
C ALA A 48 -7.63 -28.94 11.87
N LYS A 49 -6.81 -28.82 12.93
CA LYS A 49 -7.24 -28.54 14.30
C LYS A 49 -8.03 -27.22 14.37
N VAL A 50 -7.42 -26.12 13.91
CA VAL A 50 -8.03 -24.79 13.94
C VAL A 50 -9.31 -24.72 13.11
N PHE A 51 -9.38 -25.42 11.97
CA PHE A 51 -10.62 -25.53 11.18
C PHE A 51 -11.76 -26.20 11.98
N SER A 52 -11.48 -27.32 12.67
CA SER A 52 -12.48 -28.02 13.48
C SER A 52 -12.98 -27.17 14.66
N GLU A 53 -12.06 -26.46 15.32
CA GLU A 53 -12.34 -25.58 16.45
C GLU A 53 -13.15 -24.34 16.01
N THR A 54 -12.71 -23.63 14.97
CA THR A 54 -13.39 -22.42 14.47
C THR A 54 -14.77 -22.73 13.89
N VAL A 55 -14.96 -23.84 13.15
CA VAL A 55 -16.30 -24.29 12.72
C VAL A 55 -17.22 -24.53 13.93
N SER A 56 -16.69 -25.07 15.02
CA SER A 56 -17.45 -25.34 16.25
C SER A 56 -17.80 -24.07 17.05
N VAL A 57 -17.03 -22.99 16.87
CA VAL A 57 -17.28 -21.66 17.46
C VAL A 57 -18.28 -20.87 16.59
N LEU A 58 -17.99 -20.70 15.30
CA LEU A 58 -18.85 -19.99 14.34
C LEU A 58 -20.27 -20.60 14.27
N LYS A 59 -20.40 -21.93 14.41
CA LYS A 59 -21.71 -22.61 14.51
C LYS A 59 -22.52 -22.22 15.75
N LYS A 60 -21.87 -21.81 16.85
CA LYS A 60 -22.56 -21.26 18.03
C LYS A 60 -22.93 -19.79 17.80
N GLU A 61 -22.02 -19.01 17.24
CA GLU A 61 -22.24 -17.59 16.95
C GLU A 61 -23.36 -17.34 15.92
N LEU A 62 -23.62 -18.30 15.03
CA LEU A 62 -24.73 -18.30 14.07
C LEU A 62 -26.10 -18.59 14.71
N GLN A 63 -26.17 -19.08 15.96
CA GLN A 63 -27.44 -19.39 16.60
C GLN A 63 -28.30 -18.12 16.77
N GLY A 64 -29.52 -18.14 16.25
CA GLY A 64 -30.42 -16.99 16.21
C GLY A 64 -30.13 -15.96 15.11
N LYS A 65 -29.19 -16.23 14.19
CA LYS A 65 -28.85 -15.35 13.06
C LYS A 65 -29.05 -16.06 11.73
N ASN A 66 -29.39 -15.29 10.68
CA ASN A 66 -29.51 -15.81 9.31
C ASN A 66 -28.15 -15.99 8.62
N PHE A 67 -27.15 -15.20 8.99
CA PHE A 67 -25.78 -15.23 8.48
C PHE A 67 -24.81 -14.63 9.51
N LEU A 68 -23.51 -14.82 9.28
CA LEU A 68 -22.44 -14.08 9.94
C LEU A 68 -21.84 -13.07 8.95
N VAL A 69 -21.42 -11.91 9.45
CA VAL A 69 -20.57 -10.97 8.70
C VAL A 69 -19.12 -11.31 9.04
N TRP A 70 -18.25 -11.40 8.04
CA TRP A 70 -16.82 -11.61 8.27
C TRP A 70 -16.12 -10.29 8.54
N ASP A 71 -15.22 -10.28 9.52
CA ASP A 71 -14.26 -9.20 9.77
C ASP A 71 -12.83 -9.79 9.80
N LYS A 72 -11.86 -9.01 9.33
CA LYS A 72 -10.43 -9.31 9.43
C LYS A 72 -9.91 -9.26 10.87
N ASP A 73 -10.62 -8.55 11.75
CA ASP A 73 -10.26 -8.36 13.16
C ASP A 73 -10.97 -9.31 14.12
N ASP A 74 -11.99 -10.05 13.65
CA ASP A 74 -12.50 -11.22 14.36
C ASP A 74 -11.48 -12.37 14.31
N LYS A 75 -11.14 -12.91 15.48
CA LYS A 75 -10.27 -14.08 15.60
C LYS A 75 -10.91 -15.32 14.99
N SER A 76 -12.20 -15.59 15.23
CA SER A 76 -12.87 -16.81 14.79
C SER A 76 -12.90 -16.93 13.26
N GLY A 77 -13.33 -15.88 12.57
CA GLY A 77 -13.41 -15.77 11.12
C GLY A 77 -12.04 -15.69 10.45
N MET A 78 -11.07 -14.97 11.03
CA MET A 78 -9.72 -14.89 10.46
C MET A 78 -8.95 -16.21 10.60
N ASP A 79 -9.07 -16.91 11.74
CA ASP A 79 -8.46 -18.23 11.95
C ASP A 79 -9.09 -19.29 11.01
N PHE A 80 -10.41 -19.25 10.84
CA PHE A 80 -11.15 -20.10 9.88
C PHE A 80 -10.68 -19.88 8.44
N VAL A 81 -10.59 -18.62 7.98
CA VAL A 81 -10.10 -18.27 6.64
C VAL A 81 -8.66 -18.73 6.44
N THR A 82 -7.79 -18.52 7.44
CA THR A 82 -6.38 -18.94 7.40
C THR A 82 -6.23 -20.45 7.25
N ALA A 83 -6.97 -21.22 8.06
CA ALA A 83 -6.98 -22.68 7.97
C ALA A 83 -7.51 -23.18 6.62
N CYS A 84 -8.64 -22.65 6.15
CA CYS A 84 -9.22 -23.02 4.85
C CYS A 84 -8.30 -22.68 3.67
N ALA A 85 -7.66 -21.51 3.70
CA ALA A 85 -6.76 -21.05 2.65
C ALA A 85 -5.53 -21.95 2.51
N ASN A 86 -4.87 -22.31 3.62
CA ASN A 86 -3.68 -23.16 3.61
C ASN A 86 -4.00 -24.62 3.27
N ILE A 87 -5.10 -25.20 3.77
CA ILE A 87 -5.55 -26.54 3.35
C ILE A 87 -5.81 -26.56 1.83
N ARG A 88 -6.48 -25.53 1.31
CA ARG A 88 -6.71 -25.38 -0.14
C ARG A 88 -5.40 -25.18 -0.92
N ALA A 89 -4.47 -24.36 -0.43
CA ALA A 89 -3.19 -24.11 -1.08
C ALA A 89 -2.41 -25.42 -1.27
N SER A 90 -2.28 -26.21 -0.20
CA SER A 90 -1.66 -27.54 -0.22
C SER A 90 -2.29 -28.49 -1.24
N ILE A 91 -3.64 -28.58 -1.28
CA ILE A 91 -4.39 -29.39 -2.27
C ILE A 91 -4.02 -29.01 -3.71
N PHE A 92 -3.80 -27.73 -3.99
CA PHE A 92 -3.40 -27.23 -5.31
C PHE A 92 -1.88 -27.11 -5.52
N SER A 93 -1.06 -27.60 -4.57
CA SER A 93 0.41 -27.47 -4.58
C SER A 93 0.91 -26.01 -4.65
N ILE A 94 0.16 -25.09 -4.04
CA ILE A 94 0.52 -23.68 -3.85
C ILE A 94 1.18 -23.55 -2.47
N PRO A 95 2.26 -22.75 -2.30
CA PRO A 95 2.86 -22.52 -0.99
C PRO A 95 1.86 -21.94 0.02
N ASN A 96 1.83 -22.54 1.21
CA ASN A 96 1.08 -22.01 2.36
C ASN A 96 1.64 -20.64 2.80
N LYS A 97 0.81 -19.86 3.47
CA LYS A 97 1.16 -18.53 4.00
C LYS A 97 0.90 -18.40 5.50
N SER A 98 1.53 -17.41 6.11
CA SER A 98 1.29 -17.02 7.51
C SER A 98 -0.11 -16.43 7.67
N ARG A 99 -0.62 -16.42 8.92
CA ARG A 99 -1.90 -15.77 9.23
C ARG A 99 -1.87 -14.28 8.91
N PHE A 100 -0.77 -13.61 9.20
CA PHE A 100 -0.55 -12.20 8.91
C PHE A 100 -0.68 -11.88 7.41
N GLU A 101 -0.02 -12.64 6.54
CA GLU A 101 -0.16 -12.50 5.08
C GLU A 101 -1.59 -12.76 4.61
N ILE A 102 -2.24 -13.83 5.12
CA ILE A 102 -3.59 -14.19 4.69
C ILE A 102 -4.61 -13.13 5.18
N LYS A 103 -4.39 -12.51 6.34
CA LYS A 103 -5.16 -11.36 6.81
C LYS A 103 -4.99 -10.14 5.90
N SER A 104 -3.75 -9.84 5.49
CA SER A 104 -3.44 -8.75 4.55
C SER A 104 -4.08 -8.97 3.17
N ILE A 105 -4.14 -10.23 2.69
CA ILE A 105 -4.84 -10.57 1.44
C ILE A 105 -6.37 -10.49 1.61
N ALA A 106 -6.92 -11.13 2.65
CA ALA A 106 -8.37 -11.24 2.86
C ALA A 106 -9.03 -9.89 3.12
N GLY A 107 -8.38 -9.01 3.90
CA GLY A 107 -8.88 -7.65 4.18
C GLY A 107 -8.93 -6.72 2.97
N ASN A 108 -8.30 -7.10 1.84
CA ASN A 108 -8.25 -6.32 0.60
C ASN A 108 -9.06 -6.97 -0.55
N ILE A 109 -9.92 -7.95 -0.27
CA ILE A 109 -10.76 -8.59 -1.31
C ILE A 109 -11.91 -7.64 -1.71
N ILE A 110 -11.81 -7.07 -2.92
CA ILE A 110 -12.90 -6.30 -3.55
C ILE A 110 -13.85 -7.26 -4.30
N PRO A 111 -15.17 -7.24 -4.05
CA PRO A 111 -16.13 -8.07 -4.78
C PRO A 111 -16.21 -7.72 -6.28
N ALA A 112 -15.94 -8.69 -7.15
CA ALA A 112 -16.05 -8.53 -8.60
C ALA A 112 -17.48 -8.79 -9.10
N ILE A 113 -18.04 -7.87 -9.89
CA ILE A 113 -19.39 -7.98 -10.48
C ILE A 113 -19.27 -8.02 -12.00
N ALA A 114 -19.81 -9.08 -12.63
CA ALA A 114 -19.68 -9.31 -14.07
C ALA A 114 -20.21 -8.17 -14.96
N THR A 115 -21.26 -7.47 -14.52
CA THR A 115 -21.83 -6.32 -15.23
C THR A 115 -20.90 -5.10 -15.23
N ALA A 116 -20.11 -4.89 -14.17
CA ALA A 116 -19.11 -3.82 -14.13
C ALA A 116 -18.02 -4.08 -15.17
N ASN A 117 -17.48 -5.31 -15.21
CA ASN A 117 -16.49 -5.72 -16.21
C ASN A 117 -17.02 -5.57 -17.65
N ALA A 118 -18.29 -5.93 -17.89
CA ALA A 118 -18.91 -5.78 -19.20
C ALA A 118 -19.04 -4.30 -19.63
N MET A 119 -19.42 -3.41 -18.71
CA MET A 119 -19.50 -1.96 -18.99
C MET A 119 -18.12 -1.36 -19.28
N ILE A 120 -17.11 -1.68 -18.46
CA ILE A 120 -15.73 -1.18 -18.67
C ILE A 120 -15.14 -1.73 -19.97
N ALA A 121 -15.31 -3.01 -20.28
CA ALA A 121 -14.83 -3.59 -21.54
C ALA A 121 -15.48 -2.92 -22.78
N GLY A 122 -16.78 -2.63 -22.72
CA GLY A 122 -17.48 -1.88 -23.77
C GLY A 122 -16.91 -0.45 -23.96
N LEU A 123 -16.61 0.25 -22.87
CA LEU A 123 -15.97 1.56 -22.90
C LEU A 123 -14.55 1.49 -23.49
N VAL A 124 -13.73 0.52 -23.09
CA VAL A 124 -12.37 0.32 -23.63
C VAL A 124 -12.39 0.18 -25.16
N VAL A 125 -13.33 -0.60 -25.72
CA VAL A 125 -13.48 -0.73 -27.18
C VAL A 125 -13.92 0.59 -27.83
N LEU A 126 -14.86 1.32 -27.22
CA LEU A 126 -15.31 2.63 -27.74
C LEU A 126 -14.19 3.69 -27.74
N TYR A 127 -13.28 3.66 -26.76
CA TYR A 127 -12.11 4.54 -26.73
C TYR A 127 -10.99 4.07 -27.66
N ALA A 128 -10.80 2.76 -27.85
CA ALA A 128 -9.86 2.24 -28.83
C ALA A 128 -10.16 2.74 -30.26
N PHE A 129 -11.44 2.86 -30.65
CA PHE A 129 -11.81 3.47 -31.93
C PHE A 129 -11.42 4.96 -32.04
N ARG A 130 -11.47 5.73 -30.94
CA ARG A 130 -11.02 7.14 -30.92
C ARG A 130 -9.51 7.25 -31.03
N VAL A 131 -8.78 6.41 -30.29
CA VAL A 131 -7.32 6.29 -30.36
C VAL A 131 -6.86 5.93 -31.78
N LEU A 132 -7.53 4.98 -32.45
CA LEU A 132 -7.24 4.61 -33.85
C LEU A 132 -7.59 5.72 -34.87
N ALA A 133 -8.51 6.62 -34.53
CA ALA A 133 -8.83 7.80 -35.33
C ALA A 133 -7.92 9.02 -35.03
N GLY A 134 -6.94 8.89 -34.12
CA GLY A 134 -6.09 9.99 -33.68
C GLY A 134 -6.76 10.98 -32.71
N GLU A 135 -7.97 10.67 -32.23
CA GLU A 135 -8.76 11.53 -31.34
C GLU A 135 -8.34 11.42 -29.87
N TYR A 136 -7.04 11.55 -29.58
CA TYR A 136 -6.48 11.34 -28.24
C TYR A 136 -7.13 12.23 -27.18
N ASP A 137 -7.31 13.54 -27.45
CA ASP A 137 -7.96 14.48 -26.53
C ASP A 137 -9.41 14.12 -26.19
N ARG A 138 -10.06 13.26 -26.99
CA ARG A 138 -11.42 12.75 -26.77
C ARG A 138 -11.44 11.45 -25.97
N CYS A 139 -10.35 11.10 -25.28
CA CYS A 139 -10.20 9.88 -24.47
C CYS A 139 -9.97 10.16 -22.97
N PRO A 140 -10.85 10.93 -22.27
CA PRO A 140 -10.69 11.19 -20.84
C PRO A 140 -10.87 9.93 -19.99
N SER A 141 -10.31 9.92 -18.78
CA SER A 141 -10.55 8.88 -17.77
C SER A 141 -12.04 8.79 -17.45
N ILE A 142 -12.59 7.57 -17.49
CA ILE A 142 -13.99 7.30 -17.13
C ILE A 142 -14.05 6.45 -15.86
N TYR A 143 -14.74 6.96 -14.85
CA TYR A 143 -14.95 6.29 -13.58
C TYR A 143 -16.39 5.78 -13.48
N LEU A 144 -16.54 4.47 -13.32
CA LEU A 144 -17.80 3.83 -12.94
C LEU A 144 -18.00 4.00 -11.44
N ARG A 145 -19.08 4.67 -11.04
CA ARG A 145 -19.42 4.95 -9.63
C ARG A 145 -20.76 4.33 -9.26
N ALA A 146 -20.93 4.01 -7.99
CA ALA A 146 -22.24 3.70 -7.43
C ALA A 146 -23.19 4.92 -7.58
N LYS A 147 -24.49 4.66 -7.71
CA LYS A 147 -25.50 5.73 -7.82
C LYS A 147 -25.59 6.49 -6.49
N SER A 148 -25.14 7.74 -6.49
CA SER A 148 -25.28 8.67 -5.36
C SER A 148 -26.58 9.48 -5.46
N ILE A 149 -27.09 9.97 -4.33
CA ILE A 149 -28.21 10.93 -4.27
C ILE A 149 -27.80 12.25 -4.94
N HIS A 150 -26.57 12.71 -4.68
CA HIS A 150 -26.03 14.00 -5.15
C HIS A 150 -25.53 13.95 -6.61
N SER A 151 -25.37 12.77 -7.22
CA SER A 151 -24.88 12.66 -8.60
C SER A 151 -25.67 11.63 -9.42
N LYS A 152 -26.41 12.15 -10.40
CA LYS A 152 -27.18 11.38 -11.38
C LYS A 152 -26.29 10.63 -12.40
N PHE A 153 -24.98 10.89 -12.40
CA PHE A 153 -24.01 10.33 -13.35
C PHE A 153 -23.24 9.14 -12.77
N ILE A 154 -23.66 7.94 -13.18
CA ILE A 154 -23.02 6.63 -12.87
C ILE A 154 -21.66 6.50 -13.55
N LEU A 155 -21.51 7.03 -14.78
CA LEU A 155 -20.23 7.22 -15.44
C LEU A 155 -19.82 8.68 -15.28
N ALA A 156 -18.71 8.93 -14.60
CA ALA A 156 -18.05 10.23 -14.55
C ALA A 156 -16.92 10.28 -15.58
N ALA A 157 -16.71 11.43 -16.20
CA ALA A 157 -15.60 11.69 -17.10
C ALA A 157 -14.76 12.86 -16.58
N ASP A 158 -13.44 12.74 -16.63
CA ASP A 158 -12.57 13.90 -16.47
C ASP A 158 -12.77 14.89 -17.63
N LYS A 159 -12.61 16.20 -17.37
CA LYS A 159 -12.80 17.24 -18.39
C LYS A 159 -11.73 17.23 -19.49
N GLN A 160 -10.56 16.71 -19.18
CA GLN A 160 -9.36 16.65 -20.01
C GLN A 160 -8.47 15.50 -19.53
N ILE A 161 -7.57 15.01 -20.37
CA ILE A 161 -6.54 14.05 -19.95
C ILE A 161 -5.51 14.76 -19.07
N THR A 162 -5.14 14.15 -17.94
CA THR A 162 -4.07 14.64 -17.06
C THR A 162 -2.74 14.63 -17.81
N LYS A 163 -2.03 15.76 -17.80
CA LYS A 163 -0.69 15.87 -18.41
C LYS A 163 0.31 14.99 -17.65
N ALA A 164 1.35 14.52 -18.34
CA ALA A 164 2.43 13.75 -17.73
C ALA A 164 3.06 14.52 -16.55
N ASN A 165 3.26 13.84 -15.42
CA ASN A 165 3.92 14.43 -14.25
C ASN A 165 5.42 14.65 -14.58
N PRO A 166 5.95 15.88 -14.51
CA PRO A 166 7.35 16.15 -14.80
C PRO A 166 8.33 15.50 -13.82
N VAL A 167 7.87 15.08 -12.64
CA VAL A 167 8.65 14.40 -11.59
C VAL A 167 8.42 12.87 -11.61
N CYS A 168 7.78 12.33 -12.66
CA CYS A 168 7.59 10.89 -12.79
C CYS A 168 8.92 10.16 -13.01
N TYR A 169 9.30 9.30 -12.06
CA TYR A 169 10.52 8.47 -12.16
C TYR A 169 10.46 7.40 -13.26
N VAL A 170 9.35 7.27 -14.02
CA VAL A 170 9.23 6.34 -15.15
C VAL A 170 9.15 7.06 -16.51
N CYS A 171 8.40 8.15 -16.62
CA CYS A 171 8.10 8.81 -17.90
C CYS A 171 8.51 10.29 -18.02
N SER A 172 9.24 10.83 -17.05
CA SER A 172 9.91 12.12 -17.24
C SER A 172 11.12 11.98 -18.19
N PRO A 173 11.60 13.05 -18.85
CA PRO A 173 12.73 12.96 -19.78
C PRO A 173 14.10 12.68 -19.12
N LYS A 174 14.17 12.71 -17.78
CA LYS A 174 15.33 12.39 -16.95
C LYS A 174 14.85 11.77 -15.64
N PRO A 175 14.43 10.51 -15.65
CA PRO A 175 13.89 9.83 -14.47
C PRO A 175 14.97 9.73 -13.39
N PHE A 176 14.61 10.18 -12.19
CA PHE A 176 15.44 10.07 -11.00
C PHE A 176 14.59 9.62 -9.80
N VAL A 177 15.23 8.98 -8.83
CA VAL A 177 14.60 8.62 -7.55
C VAL A 177 15.64 8.62 -6.43
N ASN A 178 15.24 8.99 -5.22
CA ASN A 178 16.04 8.85 -4.02
C ASN A 178 15.62 7.57 -3.29
N ILE A 179 16.59 6.69 -3.00
CA ILE A 179 16.40 5.57 -2.08
C ILE A 179 17.13 5.86 -0.78
N PHE A 180 16.51 5.47 0.32
CA PHE A 180 17.04 5.55 1.68
C PHE A 180 17.22 4.12 2.18
N VAL A 181 18.47 3.67 2.28
CA VAL A 181 18.84 2.28 2.62
C VAL A 181 19.98 2.24 3.62
N ASN A 182 20.03 1.23 4.48
CA ASN A 182 21.22 1.03 5.32
C ASN A 182 22.34 0.41 4.48
N THR A 183 23.27 1.23 4.01
CA THR A 183 24.41 0.81 3.16
C THR A 183 25.41 -0.13 3.85
N GLU A 184 25.34 -0.30 5.17
CA GLU A 184 26.20 -1.22 5.92
C GLU A 184 25.55 -2.59 6.12
N GLN A 185 24.22 -2.63 6.25
CA GLN A 185 23.47 -3.86 6.51
C GLN A 185 22.87 -4.50 5.25
N MET A 186 22.44 -3.71 4.26
CA MET A 186 21.87 -4.22 3.01
C MET A 186 22.97 -4.85 2.13
N SER A 187 22.66 -6.02 1.56
CA SER A 187 23.47 -6.67 0.53
C SER A 187 23.06 -6.24 -0.89
N VAL A 188 23.92 -6.50 -1.87
CA VAL A 188 23.63 -6.25 -3.29
C VAL A 188 22.38 -7.02 -3.74
N LYS A 189 22.25 -8.29 -3.33
CA LYS A 189 21.10 -9.13 -3.71
C LYS A 189 19.79 -8.63 -3.10
N GLU A 190 19.82 -8.05 -1.90
CA GLU A 190 18.64 -7.42 -1.29
C GLU A 190 18.25 -6.12 -2.03
N LEU A 191 19.22 -5.28 -2.41
CA LEU A 191 18.98 -4.08 -3.22
C LEU A 191 18.37 -4.44 -4.59
N GLU A 192 18.94 -5.41 -5.28
CA GLU A 192 18.46 -5.94 -6.56
C GLU A 192 16.99 -6.41 -6.45
N ASN A 193 16.70 -7.31 -5.51
CA ASN A 193 15.42 -8.00 -5.49
C ASN A 193 14.31 -7.20 -4.80
N GLU A 194 14.58 -6.58 -3.64
CA GLU A 194 13.54 -5.87 -2.88
C GLU A 194 13.32 -4.42 -3.35
N VAL A 195 14.35 -3.76 -3.88
CA VAL A 195 14.25 -2.36 -4.34
C VAL A 195 14.09 -2.28 -5.86
N LEU A 196 15.07 -2.75 -6.65
CA LEU A 196 15.03 -2.57 -8.12
C LEU A 196 13.91 -3.40 -8.76
N LYS A 197 13.87 -4.72 -8.51
CA LYS A 197 12.89 -5.62 -9.12
C LYS A 197 11.49 -5.50 -8.51
N LYS A 198 11.38 -5.49 -7.19
CA LYS A 198 10.07 -5.56 -6.48
C LYS A 198 9.40 -4.21 -6.23
N HIS A 199 10.16 -3.13 -6.00
CA HIS A 199 9.58 -1.81 -5.72
C HIS A 199 9.59 -0.89 -6.96
N LEU A 200 10.70 -0.84 -7.68
CA LEU A 200 10.83 -0.04 -8.91
C LEU A 200 10.39 -0.78 -10.18
N ASN A 201 9.98 -2.06 -10.04
CA ASN A 201 9.37 -2.89 -11.08
C ASN A 201 10.25 -3.12 -12.33
N MET A 202 11.57 -3.15 -12.16
CA MET A 202 12.51 -3.62 -13.19
C MET A 202 12.42 -5.15 -13.35
N VAL A 203 12.61 -5.67 -14.56
CA VAL A 203 12.65 -7.10 -14.86
C VAL A 203 14.09 -7.61 -14.80
N ALA A 204 14.99 -6.90 -15.48
CA ALA A 204 16.40 -7.26 -15.65
C ALA A 204 17.26 -5.98 -15.50
N PRO A 205 17.52 -5.55 -14.25
CA PRO A 205 18.27 -4.32 -13.97
C PRO A 205 19.78 -4.55 -14.01
N ASP A 206 20.45 -3.84 -14.91
CA ASP A 206 21.89 -3.59 -14.88
C ASP A 206 22.15 -2.32 -14.06
N ALA A 207 23.09 -2.33 -13.11
CA ALA A 207 23.34 -1.19 -12.21
C ALA A 207 24.83 -0.82 -12.14
N VAL A 208 25.15 0.39 -12.58
CA VAL A 208 26.52 0.93 -12.63
C VAL A 208 26.69 2.07 -11.62
N LEU A 209 27.74 1.99 -10.81
CA LEU A 209 28.12 3.05 -9.86
C LEU A 209 28.81 4.22 -10.58
N ASP A 210 28.14 5.38 -10.61
CA ASP A 210 28.59 6.53 -11.38
C ASP A 210 29.91 7.12 -10.84
N GLY A 211 30.67 7.76 -11.72
CA GLY A 211 32.00 8.29 -11.43
C GLY A 211 33.10 7.23 -11.22
N LYS A 212 32.77 5.99 -10.84
CA LYS A 212 33.70 4.85 -10.80
C LYS A 212 33.59 3.91 -12.00
N GLY A 213 32.41 3.83 -12.64
CA GLY A 213 32.17 2.93 -13.77
C GLY A 213 32.19 1.45 -13.40
N ILE A 214 31.90 1.12 -12.14
CA ILE A 214 31.86 -0.25 -11.63
C ILE A 214 30.44 -0.80 -11.84
N VAL A 215 30.33 -1.91 -12.58
CA VAL A 215 29.10 -2.71 -12.63
C VAL A 215 28.91 -3.39 -11.27
N VAL A 216 27.80 -3.09 -10.60
CA VAL A 216 27.44 -3.61 -9.28
C VAL A 216 26.56 -4.85 -9.44
N ILE A 217 25.55 -4.72 -10.30
CA ILE A 217 24.58 -5.73 -10.70
C ILE A 217 24.62 -5.79 -12.23
N SER A 218 24.68 -6.98 -12.79
CA SER A 218 24.49 -7.28 -14.21
C SER A 218 23.25 -8.15 -14.39
N SER A 219 22.58 -8.02 -15.53
CA SER A 219 21.47 -8.88 -15.92
C SER A 219 21.93 -10.22 -16.53
N GLU A 220 23.23 -10.38 -16.86
CA GLU A 220 23.79 -11.64 -17.36
C GLU A 220 24.23 -12.59 -16.20
N GLU A 221 23.81 -13.85 -16.29
CA GLU A 221 24.16 -14.91 -15.31
C GLU A 221 25.68 -15.13 -15.27
N GLY A 222 26.25 -15.27 -14.07
CA GLY A 222 27.68 -15.47 -13.85
C GLY A 222 28.57 -14.22 -13.77
N GLU A 223 28.11 -13.03 -14.19
CA GLU A 223 28.96 -11.81 -14.16
C GLU A 223 29.13 -11.24 -12.74
N THR A 224 28.02 -10.88 -12.08
CA THR A 224 28.05 -10.17 -10.79
C THR A 224 27.73 -11.03 -9.56
N GLU A 225 27.57 -12.35 -9.71
CA GLU A 225 27.22 -13.26 -8.59
C GLU A 225 28.21 -13.18 -7.41
N ALA A 226 29.48 -12.85 -7.69
CA ALA A 226 30.50 -12.60 -6.69
C ALA A 226 30.24 -11.34 -5.82
N ASN A 227 29.22 -10.53 -6.15
CA ASN A 227 28.81 -9.34 -5.41
C ASN A 227 27.57 -9.58 -4.53
N ASP A 228 26.70 -10.54 -4.87
CA ASP A 228 25.41 -10.83 -4.20
C ASP A 228 25.40 -10.61 -2.68
N ASN A 229 26.34 -11.28 -2.01
CA ASN A 229 26.42 -11.37 -0.55
C ASN A 229 27.21 -10.24 0.10
N LYS A 230 27.90 -9.39 -0.70
CA LYS A 230 28.64 -8.23 -0.21
C LYS A 230 27.68 -7.13 0.25
N LYS A 231 28.11 -6.32 1.21
CA LYS A 231 27.37 -5.13 1.64
C LYS A 231 27.61 -3.98 0.68
N LEU A 232 26.62 -3.09 0.53
CA LEU A 232 26.70 -1.96 -0.41
C LEU A 232 27.98 -1.12 -0.19
N LYS A 233 28.33 -0.86 1.08
CA LYS A 233 29.56 -0.17 1.51
C LYS A 233 30.86 -0.87 1.09
N GLU A 234 30.88 -2.19 0.93
CA GLU A 234 32.08 -2.96 0.51
C GLU A 234 32.39 -2.81 -0.98
N ILE A 235 31.36 -2.59 -1.81
CA ILE A 235 31.51 -2.21 -3.24
C ILE A 235 31.72 -0.69 -3.38
N GLY A 236 31.63 0.04 -2.26
CA GLY A 236 31.83 1.48 -2.19
C GLY A 236 30.61 2.28 -2.64
N ILE A 237 29.41 1.72 -2.48
CA ILE A 237 28.14 2.46 -2.43
C ILE A 237 27.98 2.97 -1.00
N VAL A 238 28.07 4.28 -0.85
CA VAL A 238 27.98 5.03 0.41
C VAL A 238 26.90 6.10 0.31
N ASP A 239 26.69 6.87 1.39
CA ASP A 239 25.81 8.04 1.35
C ASP A 239 26.15 9.00 0.20
N GLY A 240 25.13 9.52 -0.50
CA GLY A 240 25.29 10.37 -1.67
C GLY A 240 25.79 9.67 -2.94
N SER A 241 25.81 8.33 -2.99
CA SER A 241 26.21 7.60 -4.21
C SER A 241 25.12 7.64 -5.27
N ILE A 242 25.52 7.66 -6.54
CA ILE A 242 24.61 7.64 -7.69
C ILE A 242 24.78 6.32 -8.44
N LEU A 243 23.70 5.57 -8.59
CA LEU A 243 23.62 4.41 -9.46
C LEU A 243 22.87 4.81 -10.74
N LYS A 244 23.39 4.39 -11.89
CA LYS A 244 22.64 4.36 -13.15
C LYS A 244 22.12 2.94 -13.31
N CYS A 245 20.79 2.80 -13.35
CA CYS A 245 20.11 1.53 -13.39
C CYS A 245 19.32 1.44 -14.71
N ASP A 246 19.72 0.51 -15.56
CA ASP A 246 19.17 0.35 -16.91
C ASP A 246 18.46 -1.01 -17.02
N ASP A 247 17.30 -1.06 -17.66
CA ASP A 247 16.58 -2.29 -18.01
C ASP A 247 16.37 -2.34 -19.52
N PHE A 248 17.20 -3.16 -20.19
CA PHE A 248 17.19 -3.32 -21.65
C PHE A 248 15.95 -4.05 -22.17
N LEU A 249 15.21 -4.79 -21.33
CA LEU A 249 13.96 -5.46 -21.72
C LEU A 249 12.78 -4.48 -21.69
N GLN A 250 12.82 -3.48 -20.81
CA GLN A 250 11.83 -2.42 -20.70
C GLN A 250 12.16 -1.18 -21.56
N ASN A 251 13.42 -1.04 -22.02
CA ASN A 251 13.96 0.20 -22.59
C ASN A 251 13.77 1.37 -21.61
N TYR A 252 14.27 1.19 -20.38
CA TYR A 252 14.07 2.09 -19.25
C TYR A 252 15.41 2.34 -18.56
N GLU A 253 15.85 3.61 -18.54
CA GLU A 253 17.01 4.09 -17.80
C GLU A 253 16.51 4.82 -16.54
N LEU A 254 17.20 4.71 -15.39
CA LEU A 254 16.84 5.37 -14.13
C LEU A 254 18.09 5.82 -13.36
N THR A 255 18.11 7.08 -12.93
CA THR A 255 19.16 7.59 -12.02
C THR A 255 18.72 7.43 -10.55
N VAL A 256 19.36 6.52 -9.81
CA VAL A 256 19.05 6.23 -8.42
C VAL A 256 20.07 6.89 -7.48
N HIS A 257 19.62 7.85 -6.68
CA HIS A 257 20.42 8.45 -5.61
C HIS A 257 20.30 7.61 -4.33
N VAL A 258 21.43 7.16 -3.81
CA VAL A 258 21.52 6.33 -2.60
C VAL A 258 21.86 7.21 -1.40
N ASN A 259 20.91 7.32 -0.48
CA ASN A 259 21.04 8.01 0.79
C ASN A 259 21.17 6.97 1.90
N HIS A 260 22.14 7.12 2.80
CA HIS A 260 22.32 6.22 3.92
C HIS A 260 21.22 6.47 4.97
N TYR A 261 20.58 5.39 5.42
CA TYR A 261 19.48 5.47 6.36
C TYR A 261 19.51 4.34 7.39
N GLU A 262 19.38 4.71 8.66
CA GLU A 262 19.19 3.78 9.77
C GLU A 262 17.78 3.92 10.35
N ALA A 263 17.03 2.82 10.38
CA ALA A 263 15.77 2.72 11.11
C ALA A 263 16.05 2.90 12.62
N LYS A 264 15.50 3.95 13.22
CA LYS A 264 15.74 4.26 14.65
C LYS A 264 14.75 3.55 15.56
N GLU A 265 13.56 3.28 15.04
CA GLU A 265 12.47 2.63 15.76
C GLU A 265 12.12 1.29 15.11
N LYS A 266 11.45 0.42 15.86
CA LYS A 266 11.15 -0.96 15.44
C LYS A 266 10.05 -1.07 14.38
N GLU A 267 9.45 0.06 14.05
CA GLU A 267 8.31 0.24 13.14
C GLU A 267 8.71 1.06 11.89
N ASP A 268 9.94 1.60 11.84
CA ASP A 268 10.49 2.22 10.65
C ASP A 268 10.69 1.17 9.53
N PRO A 269 10.32 1.46 8.27
CA PRO A 269 10.52 0.54 7.16
C PRO A 269 12.02 0.41 6.81
N LEU A 270 12.42 -0.79 6.40
CA LEU A 270 13.81 -1.17 6.08
C LEU A 270 14.45 -0.33 4.96
N PHE A 271 13.62 0.24 4.09
CA PHE A 271 14.02 1.24 3.11
C PHE A 271 12.86 2.21 2.84
N LYS A 272 13.18 3.41 2.36
CA LYS A 272 12.20 4.41 1.89
C LYS A 272 12.57 4.84 0.47
N VAL A 273 11.57 5.06 -0.39
CA VAL A 273 11.76 5.47 -1.80
C VAL A 273 11.01 6.77 -2.02
N VAL A 274 11.69 7.78 -2.55
CA VAL A 274 11.19 9.16 -2.66
C VAL A 274 11.51 9.72 -4.03
N ALA A 275 10.46 9.96 -4.83
CA ALA A 275 10.60 10.55 -6.17
C ALA A 275 10.55 12.09 -6.14
N ASN A 276 9.72 12.70 -5.28
CA ASN A 276 9.58 14.16 -5.26
C ASN A 276 10.71 14.82 -4.46
N PRO A 277 11.34 15.90 -4.98
CA PRO A 277 12.30 16.68 -4.20
C PRO A 277 11.71 17.35 -2.95
N GLU A 278 10.39 17.57 -2.92
CA GLU A 278 9.74 18.26 -1.79
C GLU A 278 9.62 17.37 -0.55
N ASP A 279 9.50 16.06 -0.74
CA ASP A 279 9.49 15.05 0.32
C ASP A 279 10.89 14.86 0.96
N LEU A 280 11.93 15.47 0.39
CA LEU A 280 13.30 15.50 0.96
C LEU A 280 13.49 16.62 2.00
N LYS A 281 12.50 17.50 2.20
CA LYS A 281 12.57 18.56 3.22
C LYS A 281 12.66 17.92 4.62
N ALA A 282 13.75 18.20 5.33
CA ALA A 282 13.91 17.73 6.70
C ALA A 282 12.81 18.30 7.60
N LYS A 283 12.14 17.45 8.40
CA LYS A 283 11.28 17.92 9.49
C LYS A 283 12.15 18.69 10.48
N GLU A 284 11.83 19.96 10.72
CA GLU A 284 12.59 20.82 11.62
C GLU A 284 12.58 20.27 13.05
N MET A 285 13.76 20.22 13.69
CA MET A 285 13.90 19.77 15.06
C MET A 285 13.55 20.89 16.04
N THR A 286 12.29 20.98 16.44
CA THR A 286 11.79 21.93 17.44
C THR A 286 12.22 21.58 18.88
N ASN A 287 13.53 21.65 19.13
CA ASN A 287 14.06 21.72 20.51
C ASN A 287 13.75 23.11 21.11
N GLY A 288 13.19 23.10 22.32
CA GLY A 288 12.46 24.26 22.84
C GLY A 288 13.25 25.32 23.62
N ASN A 289 12.64 26.51 23.69
CA ASN A 289 12.79 27.57 24.68
C ASN A 289 14.20 28.07 25.08
N GLY A 290 14.58 29.22 24.51
CA GLY A 290 15.46 30.20 25.14
C GLY A 290 14.87 31.61 24.98
N THR A 291 14.50 32.28 26.06
CA THR A 291 13.81 33.59 26.02
C THR A 291 14.79 34.77 26.03
N ALA A 292 14.65 35.70 25.08
CA ALA A 292 15.15 37.07 25.15
C ALA A 292 14.25 38.02 24.33
N THR A 293 14.09 39.26 24.77
CA THR A 293 13.21 40.29 24.18
C THR A 293 14.00 41.51 23.72
N GLU A 294 13.67 42.06 22.54
CA GLU A 294 13.64 43.49 22.13
C GLU A 294 13.41 43.52 20.59
N GLU A 295 12.31 44.00 19.99
CA GLU A 295 11.60 45.29 20.01
C GLU A 295 12.17 46.37 19.03
N LYS A 296 11.60 46.48 17.81
CA LYS A 296 10.90 47.69 17.26
C LYS A 296 10.73 47.75 15.71
N LYS A 297 9.49 48.11 15.27
CA LYS A 297 9.11 48.99 14.11
C LYS A 297 9.47 48.53 12.68
N GLN A 298 8.82 48.89 11.56
CA GLN A 298 7.60 49.66 11.12
C GLN A 298 7.34 49.27 9.62
N GLU A 299 6.28 49.54 8.84
CA GLU A 299 4.95 50.23 8.84
C GLU A 299 4.11 49.52 7.71
N GLN A 300 2.79 49.56 7.44
CA GLN A 300 1.53 50.13 7.99
C GLN A 300 0.69 50.96 6.97
N GLU A 301 0.13 50.32 5.92
CA GLU A 301 -0.99 50.81 5.07
C GLU A 301 -1.85 49.57 4.72
N SER A 302 -3.15 49.37 5.04
CA SER A 302 -4.36 50.20 5.22
C SER A 302 -5.20 50.38 3.94
N ASN A 303 -6.36 49.72 3.89
CA ASN A 303 -7.66 50.36 3.65
C ASN A 303 -8.79 49.40 4.05
N GLU A 304 -9.85 49.96 4.63
CA GLU A 304 -11.08 49.28 5.04
C GLU A 304 -12.20 49.59 4.03
N ASP A 305 -13.23 48.74 3.97
CA ASP A 305 -14.61 49.17 3.67
C ASP A 305 -15.60 48.03 4.04
N ASP A 306 -16.18 48.13 5.24
CA ASP A 306 -17.19 47.19 5.76
C ASP A 306 -18.59 47.54 5.23
N VAL A 307 -19.31 46.57 4.67
CA VAL A 307 -20.76 46.69 4.43
C VAL A 307 -21.49 45.43 4.92
N MET A 308 -21.95 45.50 6.17
CA MET A 308 -22.91 44.55 6.73
C MET A 308 -24.32 44.81 6.17
N ILE A 309 -24.96 43.77 5.63
CA ILE A 309 -26.41 43.72 5.48
C ILE A 309 -26.92 42.48 6.21
N VAL A 310 -27.82 42.70 7.16
CA VAL A 310 -28.53 41.66 7.91
C VAL A 310 -30.00 41.74 7.52
N ASP A 311 -30.61 40.61 7.19
CA ASP A 311 -32.05 40.45 7.27
C ASP A 311 -32.41 39.05 7.78
N ARG A 312 -33.53 38.98 8.53
CA ARG A 312 -34.12 37.76 9.08
C ARG A 312 -35.48 37.51 8.43
N HIS A 313 -35.97 36.27 8.46
CA HIS A 313 -37.33 35.86 8.85
C HIS A 313 -37.40 34.31 8.69
N GLN A 314 -37.63 33.55 9.77
CA GLN A 314 -38.91 32.94 10.17
C GLN A 314 -39.49 31.90 9.17
N ASP A 315 -40.02 30.74 9.58
CA ASP A 315 -40.05 29.96 10.84
C ASP A 315 -40.46 28.51 10.48
N GLY A 316 -40.28 27.52 11.37
CA GLY A 316 -40.80 26.16 11.15
C GLY A 316 -40.25 25.09 12.11
N ASP A 317 -41.03 24.76 13.14
CA ASP A 317 -40.64 23.90 14.26
C ASP A 317 -40.76 22.38 13.98
N ILE A 318 -39.84 21.59 14.54
CA ILE A 318 -40.07 20.21 15.05
C ILE A 318 -39.30 20.06 16.37
N GLU A 319 -39.85 19.33 17.33
CA GLU A 319 -39.51 19.32 18.77
C GLU A 319 -38.48 18.22 19.16
N ASP A 320 -37.66 18.49 20.20
CA ASP A 320 -37.34 17.68 21.41
C ASP A 320 -37.14 16.13 21.33
N ASP A 321 -36.23 15.44 22.06
CA ASP A 321 -35.24 15.77 23.12
C ASP A 321 -34.23 14.56 23.27
N PRO A 322 -33.72 14.15 24.45
CA PRO A 322 -32.41 14.51 25.03
C PRO A 322 -31.26 13.49 24.82
N GLN A 323 -30.00 13.97 24.86
CA GLN A 323 -29.10 13.72 26.01
C GLN A 323 -27.75 14.47 25.91
N GLU A 324 -27.49 15.41 26.82
CA GLU A 324 -26.15 15.96 27.06
C GLU A 324 -25.27 15.00 27.88
N GLY A 325 -23.96 14.97 27.60
CA GLY A 325 -23.00 14.01 28.21
C GLY A 325 -21.59 14.53 28.52
N SER A 326 -21.38 15.86 28.50
CA SER A 326 -20.21 16.60 29.02
C SER A 326 -18.81 15.95 29.02
N SER A 327 -17.90 16.50 28.21
CA SER A 327 -16.74 17.19 28.81
C SER A 327 -16.23 18.32 27.91
N SER A 328 -16.03 19.52 28.47
CA SER A 328 -15.73 20.73 27.69
C SER A 328 -14.33 21.28 27.99
N LYS A 329 -13.42 21.15 27.02
CA LYS A 329 -12.17 21.91 26.94
C LYS A 329 -11.96 22.45 25.52
N LYS A 330 -12.69 23.52 25.18
CA LYS A 330 -12.41 24.28 23.95
C LYS A 330 -10.98 24.82 24.02
N ARG A 331 -10.11 24.31 23.14
CA ARG A 331 -8.77 24.85 22.90
C ARG A 331 -8.94 26.25 22.31
N LYS A 332 -8.17 27.25 22.78
CA LYS A 332 -8.10 28.54 22.07
C LYS A 332 -7.34 28.31 20.77
N ILE A 333 -7.98 28.59 19.64
CA ILE A 333 -7.32 28.72 18.35
C ILE A 333 -6.58 30.06 18.34
N ASN A 334 -5.31 30.07 17.92
CA ASN A 334 -4.57 31.29 17.63
C ASN A 334 -4.91 31.72 16.19
N PRO A 335 -5.22 33.00 15.92
CA PRO A 335 -5.64 33.45 14.60
C PRO A 335 -4.45 33.72 13.66
N LYS A 336 -3.47 32.81 13.60
CA LYS A 336 -2.18 33.03 12.87
C LYS A 336 -1.49 31.79 12.29
N ASP A 337 -2.12 30.62 12.34
CA ASP A 337 -1.60 29.41 11.70
C ASP A 337 -2.33 29.23 10.36
N GLU A 338 -1.66 29.47 9.23
CA GLU A 338 -2.20 29.29 7.86
C GLU A 338 -2.04 27.84 7.35
N ASP A 339 -2.24 26.87 8.23
CA ASP A 339 -2.30 25.45 7.86
C ASP A 339 -3.75 25.07 7.44
N ASP A 340 -3.91 24.13 6.51
CA ASP A 340 -5.21 23.70 5.94
C ASP A 340 -6.11 22.97 6.97
N ASP A 341 -6.76 23.74 7.86
CA ASP A 341 -7.61 23.27 8.95
C ASP A 341 -8.98 22.77 8.42
N LEU A 342 -8.94 21.61 7.74
CA LEU A 342 -10.04 21.00 6.98
C LEU A 342 -11.13 20.43 7.91
N CYS A 343 -11.93 21.32 8.48
CA CYS A 343 -13.04 21.00 9.37
C CYS A 343 -14.10 20.13 8.66
N ILE A 344 -14.20 18.86 9.07
CA ILE A 344 -15.34 18.01 8.71
C ILE A 344 -16.56 18.50 9.49
N ILE A 345 -17.59 18.91 8.76
CA ILE A 345 -18.94 19.18 9.28
C ILE A 345 -19.83 18.08 8.69
N ASP A 346 -20.46 17.29 9.55
CA ASP A 346 -21.51 16.36 9.15
C ASP A 346 -22.86 17.12 9.19
N ASP A 347 -23.58 17.13 8.05
CA ASP A 347 -24.95 17.67 7.87
C ASP A 347 -26.03 16.60 8.16
#